data_AF-A0A4S4JYC3-F1
#
_entry.id   AF-A0A4S4JYC3-F1
#
_cell.length_a   1.000
_cell.length_b   1.000
_cell.length_c   1.000
_cell.angle_alpha   90.00
_cell.angle_beta   90.00
_cell.angle_gamma   90.00
#
_symmetry.space_group_name_H-M   'P 1'
#
loop_
_entity.id
_entity.type
_entity.pdbx_description
1 polymer ?
#
loop_
_entity_poly.entity_id
_entity_poly.type
_entity_poly.pdbx_seq_one_letter_code
_entity_poly.pdbx_strand_id
1 'polypeptide(L)' 'MHNQKKIRDYGIKIGQLEPGYRNAITDVEGVSVGHVTLSNDNKQTGVTAICHIKEIPFMKSLSPQAM' A
#
# COMPACT_ATOMS: atom_id res chain seq x y z
N MET A 1 3.50 -10.52 11.38
CA MET A 1 3.84 -10.28 9.96
C MET A 1 3.89 -11.62 9.27
N HIS A 2 3.06 -11.86 8.24
CA HIS A 2 3.14 -13.10 7.46
C HIS A 2 4.44 -13.07 6.63
N ASN A 3 5.25 -14.12 6.70
CA ASN A 3 6.55 -14.26 6.03
C ASN A 3 6.39 -14.54 4.52
N GLN A 4 5.70 -13.66 3.81
CA GLN A 4 5.47 -13.75 2.36
C GLN A 4 6.74 -13.34 1.60
N LYS A 5 7.32 -14.28 0.84
CA LYS A 5 8.47 -14.05 -0.04
C LYS A 5 8.04 -13.27 -1.28
N LYS A 6 8.89 -12.35 -1.74
CA LYS A 6 8.76 -11.67 -3.03
C LYS A 6 9.32 -12.56 -4.14
N ILE A 7 8.95 -12.26 -5.39
CA ILE A 7 9.42 -12.99 -6.57
C ILE A 7 10.96 -13.04 -6.69
N ARG A 8 11.65 -11.96 -6.29
CA ARG A 8 13.12 -11.89 -6.30
C ARG A 8 13.78 -12.80 -5.26
N ASP A 9 13.10 -13.13 -4.16
CA ASP A 9 13.61 -14.07 -3.14
C ASP A 9 13.68 -15.51 -3.68
N TYR A 10 13.02 -15.77 -4.82
CA TYR A 10 13.11 -17.02 -5.58
C TYR A 10 14.16 -16.96 -6.70
N GLY A 11 14.97 -15.90 -6.78
CA GLY A 11 16.01 -15.74 -7.81
C GLY A 11 15.49 -15.23 -9.16
N ILE A 12 14.21 -14.89 -9.28
CA ILE A 12 13.61 -14.41 -10.53
C ILE A 12 13.77 -12.87 -10.61
N LYS A 13 14.62 -12.41 -11.53
CA LYS A 13 14.82 -10.98 -11.83
C LYS A 13 14.01 -10.56 -13.06
N ILE A 14 13.15 -9.56 -12.89
CA ILE A 14 12.39 -8.93 -13.98
C ILE A 14 13.03 -7.59 -14.34
N GLY A 15 13.30 -7.38 -15.63
CA GLY A 15 13.94 -6.16 -16.15
C GLY A 15 15.45 -6.08 -15.85
N GLN A 16 16.06 -4.96 -16.24
CA GLN A 16 17.51 -4.76 -16.11
C GLN A 16 17.91 -3.85 -14.93
N LEU A 17 17.04 -2.94 -14.50
CA LEU A 17 17.31 -1.98 -13.43
C LEU A 17 17.22 -2.63 -12.05
N GLU A 18 17.98 -2.05 -11.10
CA GLU A 18 17.88 -2.40 -9.69
C GLU A 18 16.65 -1.74 -9.04
N PRO A 19 15.94 -2.44 -8.14
CA PRO A 19 14.78 -1.90 -7.47
C PRO A 19 15.17 -0.90 -6.38
N GLY A 20 14.21 -0.09 -5.93
CA GLY A 20 14.35 0.68 -4.70
C GLY A 20 14.52 -0.22 -3.47
N TYR A 21 14.84 0.41 -2.33
CA TYR A 21 15.16 -0.29 -1.08
C TYR A 21 14.08 -1.27 -0.63
N ARG A 22 12.80 -0.88 -0.71
CA ARG A 22 11.68 -1.75 -0.33
C ARG A 22 11.16 -2.57 -1.51
N ASN A 23 11.63 -2.30 -2.73
CA ASN A 23 11.07 -2.84 -3.97
C ASN A 23 9.53 -2.67 -3.97
N ALA A 24 9.08 -1.46 -3.66
CA ALA A 24 7.68 -1.09 -3.51
C ALA A 24 7.44 0.38 -3.92
N ILE A 25 6.20 0.74 -4.27
CA ILE A 25 5.87 2.11 -4.69
C ILE A 25 6.18 3.17 -3.62
N THR A 26 6.17 2.80 -2.35
CA THR A 26 6.54 3.68 -1.22
C THR A 26 8.03 4.03 -1.16
N ASP A 27 8.85 3.49 -2.06
CA ASP A 27 10.24 3.96 -2.23
C ASP A 27 10.29 5.38 -2.83
N VAL A 28 9.19 5.85 -3.43
CA VAL A 28 9.04 7.25 -3.85
C VAL A 28 8.71 8.11 -2.64
N GLU A 29 9.50 9.17 -2.41
CA GLU A 29 9.29 10.07 -1.27
C GLU A 29 7.88 10.70 -1.30
N GLY A 30 7.22 10.72 -0.14
CA GLY A 30 5.85 11.24 0.01
C GLY A 30 4.75 10.25 -0.34
N VAL A 31 5.07 9.10 -0.98
CA VAL A 31 4.09 8.06 -1.31
C VAL A 31 3.88 7.10 -0.16
N SER A 32 2.61 6.85 0.16
CA SER A 32 2.14 5.90 1.16
C SER A 32 1.01 5.04 0.59
N VAL A 33 0.84 3.85 1.16
CA VAL A 33 -0.20 2.89 0.77
C VAL A 33 -0.90 2.39 2.02
N GLY A 34 -2.24 2.39 1.99
CA GLY A 34 -3.09 1.79 3.01
C GLY A 34 -4.07 0.81 2.36
N HIS A 35 -4.48 -0.23 3.07
CA HIS A 35 -5.50 -1.16 2.58
C HIS A 35 -6.43 -1.59 3.71
N VAL A 36 -7.65 -1.96 3.32
CA VAL A 36 -8.63 -2.64 4.15
C VAL A 36 -9.10 -3.86 3.36
N THR A 37 -8.96 -5.03 3.96
CA THR A 37 -9.46 -6.29 3.40
C THR A 37 -10.63 -6.77 4.23
N LEU A 38 -11.76 -7.03 3.58
CA LEU A 38 -12.95 -7.65 4.14
C LEU A 38 -13.03 -9.07 3.60
N SER A 39 -12.66 -10.03 4.44
CA SER A 39 -12.64 -11.46 4.12
C SER A 39 -13.50 -12.21 5.12
N ASN A 40 -14.81 -12.29 4.86
CA ASN A 40 -15.75 -13.01 5.72
C ASN A 40 -16.68 -13.89 4.87
N ASP A 41 -16.52 -15.21 4.97
CA ASP A 41 -17.21 -16.22 4.18
C ASP A 41 -17.23 -15.86 2.68
N ASN A 42 -18.43 -15.53 2.18
CA ASN A 42 -18.72 -15.26 0.79
C ASN A 42 -18.38 -13.81 0.38
N LYS A 43 -17.94 -12.96 1.32
CA LYS A 43 -17.57 -11.57 1.10
C LYS A 43 -16.04 -11.46 1.13
N GLN A 44 -15.45 -11.38 -0.06
CA GLN A 44 -13.99 -11.27 -0.26
C GLN A 44 -13.72 -10.00 -1.08
N THR A 45 -13.70 -8.85 -0.41
CA THR A 45 -13.54 -7.54 -1.05
C THR A 45 -12.65 -6.64 -0.21
N GLY A 46 -12.41 -5.41 -0.66
CA GLY A 46 -11.59 -4.46 0.07
C GLY A 46 -11.31 -3.21 -0.74
N VAL A 47 -10.52 -2.33 -0.15
CA VAL A 47 -10.06 -1.09 -0.77
C VAL A 47 -8.57 -0.94 -0.51
N THR A 48 -7.83 -0.49 -1.52
CA THR A 48 -6.44 -0.06 -1.39
C THR A 48 -6.36 1.40 -1.81
N ALA A 49 -5.81 2.24 -0.93
CA ALA A 49 -5.60 3.65 -1.19
C ALA A 49 -4.10 3.94 -1.34
N ILE A 50 -3.77 4.80 -2.30
CA ILE A 50 -2.42 5.31 -2.52
C ILE A 50 -2.46 6.82 -2.31
N CYS A 51 -1.64 7.34 -1.41
CA CYS A 51 -1.57 8.77 -1.13
C CYS A 51 -0.15 9.27 -1.38
N HIS A 52 0.00 10.34 -2.17
CA HIS A 52 1.28 10.93 -2.54
C HIS A 52 1.56 12.26 -1.82
N ILE A 53 0.64 12.71 -0.95
CA ILE A 53 0.74 13.96 -0.20
C ILE A 53 0.74 13.60 1.29
N LYS A 54 1.75 14.03 2.05
CA LYS A 54 1.88 13.72 3.48
C LYS A 54 0.73 14.28 4.33
N GLU A 55 0.10 15.36 3.89
CA GLU A 55 -1.06 15.96 4.53
C GLU A 55 -2.20 16.10 3.52
N ILE A 56 -3.35 15.48 3.80
CA ILE A 56 -4.58 15.72 3.02
C ILE A 56 -5.20 17.01 3.56
N PRO A 57 -5.25 18.12 2.81
CA PRO A 57 -5.79 19.39 3.31
C PRO A 57 -7.27 19.28 3.71
N PHE A 58 -8.00 18.34 3.10
CA PHE A 58 -9.44 18.14 3.29
C PHE A 58 -9.82 17.35 4.56
N MET A 59 -8.92 16.55 5.16
CA MET A 59 -9.26 15.76 6.36
C MET A 59 -9.25 16.57 7.66
N LYS A 60 -8.71 17.80 7.67
CA LYS A 60 -8.76 18.66 8.87
C LYS A 60 -10.16 19.23 9.16
N SER A 61 -11.12 19.10 8.23
CA SER A 61 -12.49 19.65 8.38
C SER A 61 -13.58 18.60 8.64
N LEU A 62 -13.26 17.31 8.64
CA LEU A 62 -14.25 16.27 8.95
C LEU A 62 -14.34 16.11 10.47
N SER A 63 -15.42 16.64 11.05
CA SER A 63 -15.77 16.39 12.45
C SER A 63 -16.03 14.89 12.66
N PRO A 64 -15.87 14.35 13.89
CA PRO A 64 -16.10 12.93 14.21
C PRO A 64 -17.49 12.38 13.87
N GLN A 65 -18.43 13.23 13.47
CA GLN A 65 -19.81 12.87 13.11
C GLN A 65 -19.93 12.33 11.67
N ALA A 66 -18.86 12.38 10.87
CA ALA A 66 -18.84 11.90 9.49
C ALA A 66 -18.23 10.49 9.31
N MET A 67 -17.98 9.77 10.42
CA MET A 67 -17.58 8.35 10.43
C MET A 67 -18.69 7.46 10.97
#